data_AF-A0A516AGD7-F1
#
_entry.id   AF-A0A516AGD7-F1
#
_cell.length_a   1.000
_cell.length_b   1.000
_cell.length_c   1.000
_cell.angle_alpha   90.00
_cell.angle_beta   90.00
_cell.angle_gamma   90.00
#
_symmetry.space_group_name_H-M   'P 1'
#
loop_
_entity.id
_entity.type
_entity.pdbx_description
1 polymer ?
#
loop_
_entity_poly.entity_id
_entity_poly.type
_entity_poly.pdbx_seq_one_letter_code
_entity_poly.pdbx_strand_id
1 'polypeptide(L)'
;MAQPDRLVVVWFRADLRLDDNPVLHEAQRLVQQGLASAVLPVYVLDPRAFGRTRWGSLKTGPFRAQFLLECLRDLQVRLRRLAASELLVRAGRPEEELPRLLRGQAAAGGALVLAEEQAADEELRVSRAVRAALAEAGAELRELWGYSLYHRADLPFRKDLGDLPDGFTPFLQRLERQCKVREVLPRPRRGSLPLPEGAAAAAGPEPPAWRDLPYGESVQEPARDPRSAFKLKGGESAAQLRLKHYLW
;
A
#
# COMPACT_ATOMS: atom_id res chain seq x y z
N MET A 1 -4.98 -29.95 -16.47
CA MET A 1 -6.04 -28.95 -16.24
C MET A 1 -5.41 -27.59 -16.39
N ALA A 2 -5.97 -26.71 -17.22
CA ALA A 2 -5.45 -25.36 -17.37
C ALA A 2 -5.51 -24.64 -16.01
N GLN A 3 -4.40 -24.05 -15.60
CA GLN A 3 -4.29 -23.31 -14.35
C GLN A 3 -5.20 -22.08 -14.43
N PRO A 4 -6.02 -21.78 -13.41
CA PRO A 4 -6.92 -20.64 -13.47
C PRO A 4 -6.10 -19.36 -13.68
N ASP A 5 -6.45 -18.59 -14.70
CA ASP A 5 -5.80 -17.33 -15.03
C ASP A 5 -6.30 -16.24 -14.07
N ARG A 6 -5.85 -16.34 -12.81
CA ARG A 6 -6.27 -15.45 -11.74
C ARG A 6 -5.29 -14.30 -11.57
N LEU A 7 -5.76 -13.10 -11.85
CA LEU A 7 -5.08 -11.85 -11.53
C LEU A 7 -5.24 -11.49 -10.05
N VAL A 8 -4.12 -11.18 -9.39
CA VAL A 8 -4.07 -10.56 -8.07
C VAL A 8 -3.64 -9.11 -8.20
N VAL A 9 -4.46 -8.17 -7.74
CA VAL A 9 -4.09 -6.76 -7.62
C VAL A 9 -3.52 -6.52 -6.22
N VAL A 10 -2.30 -5.99 -6.13
CA VAL A 10 -1.73 -5.52 -4.87
C VAL A 10 -1.97 -4.01 -4.79
N TRP A 11 -2.96 -3.59 -4.01
CA TRP A 11 -3.29 -2.19 -3.80
C TRP A 11 -2.46 -1.63 -2.63
N PHE A 12 -1.41 -0.89 -2.98
CA PHE A 12 -0.61 -0.13 -2.04
C PHE A 12 -1.36 1.09 -1.51
N ARG A 13 -1.20 1.34 -0.21
CA ARG A 13 -1.73 2.50 0.52
C ARG A 13 -0.59 3.20 1.26
N ALA A 14 -0.54 3.09 2.59
CA ALA A 14 0.51 3.64 3.43
C ALA A 14 1.76 2.74 3.52
N ASP A 15 1.76 1.60 2.82
CA ASP A 15 2.73 0.51 2.89
C ASP A 15 3.71 0.48 1.70
N LEU A 16 4.22 1.65 1.29
CA LEU A 16 5.08 1.84 0.11
C LEU A 16 6.50 1.25 0.26
N ARG A 17 6.59 -0.05 0.54
CA ARG A 17 7.79 -0.82 0.85
C ARG A 17 7.70 -2.24 0.31
N LEU A 18 8.85 -2.84 0.00
CA LEU A 18 8.94 -4.26 -0.37
C LEU A 18 9.34 -5.15 0.80
N ASP A 19 10.07 -4.61 1.77
CA ASP A 19 10.52 -5.33 2.95
C ASP A 19 9.39 -5.40 3.98
N ASP A 20 9.28 -6.56 4.63
CA ASP A 20 8.27 -6.83 5.66
C ASP A 20 6.84 -6.40 5.27
N ASN A 21 6.46 -6.66 4.01
CA ASN A 21 5.15 -6.33 3.49
C ASN A 21 4.28 -7.60 3.42
N PRO A 22 3.28 -7.79 4.32
CA PRO A 22 2.44 -8.98 4.34
C PRO A 22 1.56 -9.12 3.09
N VAL A 23 1.22 -8.01 2.44
CA VAL A 23 0.41 -8.00 1.21
C VAL A 23 1.20 -8.60 0.04
N LEU A 24 2.45 -8.18 -0.12
CA LEU A 24 3.35 -8.72 -1.14
C LEU A 24 3.75 -10.17 -0.84
N HIS A 25 4.00 -10.50 0.42
CA HIS A 25 4.31 -11.86 0.84
C HIS A 25 3.17 -12.82 0.48
N GLU A 26 1.94 -12.41 0.76
CA GLU A 26 0.74 -13.18 0.44
C GLU A 26 0.51 -13.29 -1.08
N ALA A 27 0.72 -12.21 -1.84
CA ALA A 27 0.65 -12.25 -3.30
C ALA A 27 1.65 -13.26 -3.89
N GLN A 28 2.90 -13.23 -3.44
CA GLN A 28 3.92 -14.20 -3.84
C GLN A 28 3.51 -15.63 -3.45
N ARG A 29 2.96 -15.84 -2.25
CA ARG A 29 2.50 -17.16 -1.79
C ARG A 29 1.42 -17.73 -2.71
N LEU A 30 0.47 -16.90 -3.16
CA LEU A 30 -0.57 -17.32 -4.10
C LEU A 30 0.00 -17.74 -5.46
N VAL A 31 0.98 -16.98 -5.99
CA VAL A 31 1.66 -17.33 -7.25
C VAL A 31 2.41 -18.66 -7.09
N GLN A 32 3.15 -18.84 -5.99
CA GLN A 32 3.91 -20.07 -5.73
C GLN A 32 3.02 -21.31 -5.59
N GLN A 33 1.81 -21.15 -5.04
CA GLN A 33 0.82 -22.22 -4.95
C GLN A 33 0.05 -22.44 -6.23
N GLY A 34 0.31 -21.66 -7.28
CA GLY A 34 -0.40 -21.76 -8.54
C GLY A 34 -1.84 -21.26 -8.50
N LEU A 35 -2.19 -20.47 -7.48
CA LEU A 35 -3.52 -19.88 -7.28
C LEU A 35 -3.65 -18.50 -7.94
N ALA A 36 -2.54 -17.95 -8.44
CA ALA A 36 -2.48 -16.71 -9.20
C ALA A 36 -1.47 -16.86 -10.35
N SER A 37 -1.84 -16.39 -11.54
CA SER A 37 -0.97 -16.37 -12.72
C SER A 37 -0.22 -15.05 -12.86
N ALA A 38 -0.81 -13.96 -12.36
CA ALA A 38 -0.28 -12.62 -12.46
C ALA A 38 -0.54 -11.78 -11.21
N VAL A 39 0.37 -10.83 -10.94
CA VAL A 39 0.27 -9.83 -9.88
C VAL A 39 0.41 -8.44 -10.50
N LEU A 40 -0.56 -7.57 -10.23
CA LEU A 40 -0.54 -6.17 -10.64
C LEU A 40 -0.44 -5.25 -9.42
N PRO A 41 0.76 -4.72 -9.11
CA PRO A 41 0.93 -3.63 -8.15
C PRO A 41 0.21 -2.35 -8.60
N VAL A 42 -0.62 -1.78 -7.74
CA VAL A 42 -1.41 -0.58 -8.00
C VAL A 42 -1.29 0.40 -6.84
N TYR A 43 -1.15 1.69 -7.16
CA TYR A 43 -1.39 2.79 -6.23
C TYR A 43 -2.43 3.75 -6.79
N VAL A 44 -3.38 4.18 -5.96
CA VAL A 44 -4.43 5.12 -6.35
C VAL A 44 -4.24 6.44 -5.60
N LEU A 45 -3.95 7.51 -6.35
CA LEU A 45 -4.01 8.89 -5.89
C LEU A 45 -5.48 9.29 -5.72
N ASP A 46 -6.00 9.08 -4.51
CA ASP A 46 -7.39 9.40 -4.15
C ASP A 46 -7.58 10.92 -4.00
N PRO A 47 -8.43 11.57 -4.83
CA PRO A 47 -8.71 13.01 -4.71
C PRO A 47 -9.16 13.45 -3.31
N ARG A 48 -9.78 12.56 -2.53
CA ARG A 48 -10.19 12.85 -1.14
C ARG A 48 -8.99 13.17 -0.24
N ALA A 49 -7.81 12.63 -0.51
CA ALA A 49 -6.59 12.91 0.25
C ALA A 49 -5.94 14.26 -0.13
N PHE A 50 -6.29 14.80 -1.30
CA PHE A 50 -5.78 16.06 -1.85
C PHE A 50 -6.81 17.21 -1.79
N GLY A 51 -7.93 16.99 -1.10
CA GLY A 51 -8.90 18.03 -0.79
C GLY A 51 -8.53 18.87 0.44
N ARG A 52 -9.54 19.49 1.05
CA ARG A 52 -9.41 20.29 2.27
C ARG A 52 -9.85 19.49 3.51
N THR A 53 -9.25 19.78 4.65
CA THR A 53 -9.73 19.33 5.97
C THR A 53 -11.01 20.11 6.33
N ARG A 54 -11.70 19.69 7.39
CA ARG A 54 -12.87 20.42 7.93
C ARG A 54 -12.57 21.87 8.34
N TRP A 55 -11.29 22.20 8.54
CA TRP A 55 -10.81 23.54 8.93
C TRP A 55 -10.28 24.34 7.75
N GLY A 56 -10.45 23.85 6.52
CA GLY A 56 -10.02 24.55 5.31
C GLY A 56 -8.51 24.52 5.06
N SER A 57 -7.72 23.71 5.78
CA SER A 57 -6.31 23.46 5.41
C SER A 57 -6.23 22.37 4.34
N LEU A 58 -5.15 22.32 3.54
CA LEU A 58 -4.93 21.17 2.65
C LEU A 58 -4.82 19.89 3.46
N LYS A 59 -5.55 18.84 3.05
CA LYS A 59 -5.50 17.53 3.69
C LYS A 59 -4.20 16.81 3.40
N THR A 60 -3.61 17.03 2.22
CA THR A 60 -2.21 16.73 1.93
C THR A 60 -1.52 18.02 1.53
N GLY A 61 -0.63 18.51 2.39
CA GLY A 61 0.17 19.70 2.09
C GLY A 61 1.28 19.41 1.07
N PRO A 62 1.87 20.45 0.47
CA PRO A 62 2.78 20.29 -0.65
C PRO A 62 4.04 19.46 -0.33
N PHE A 63 4.62 19.63 0.87
CA PHE A 63 5.79 18.85 1.31
C PHE A 63 5.50 17.36 1.43
N ARG A 64 4.33 16.98 1.97
CA ARG A 64 3.94 15.56 2.06
C ARG A 64 3.64 14.98 0.69
N ALA A 65 3.04 15.77 -0.21
CA ALA A 65 2.82 15.35 -1.58
C ALA A 65 4.13 15.11 -2.34
N GLN A 66 5.13 15.98 -2.19
CA GLN A 66 6.46 15.78 -2.78
C GLN A 66 7.11 14.50 -2.22
N PHE A 67 7.05 14.30 -0.91
CA PHE A 67 7.55 13.07 -0.26
C PHE A 67 6.85 11.81 -0.78
N LEU A 68 5.53 11.86 -0.98
CA LEU A 68 4.76 10.76 -1.55
C LEU A 68 5.20 10.45 -2.98
N LEU A 69 5.37 11.45 -3.85
CA LEU A 69 5.86 11.25 -5.22
C LEU A 69 7.25 10.61 -5.23
N GLU A 70 8.13 11.02 -4.32
CA GLU A 70 9.45 10.39 -4.14
C GLU A 70 9.33 8.93 -3.69
N CYS A 71 8.40 8.61 -2.77
CA CYS A 71 8.11 7.23 -2.37
C CYS A 71 7.61 6.38 -3.54
N LEU A 72 6.64 6.89 -4.32
CA LEU A 72 6.08 6.16 -5.47
C LEU A 72 7.15 5.91 -6.54
N ARG A 73 8.02 6.88 -6.79
CA ARG A 73 9.15 6.73 -7.72
C ARG A 73 10.15 5.68 -7.26
N ASP A 74 10.52 5.67 -5.97
CA ASP A 74 11.39 4.64 -5.42
C ASP A 74 10.74 3.26 -5.48
N LEU A 75 9.45 3.14 -5.11
CA LEU A 75 8.70 1.89 -5.17
C LEU A 75 8.64 1.34 -6.60
N GLN A 76 8.35 2.19 -7.60
CA GLN A 76 8.33 1.81 -9.01
C GLN A 76 9.69 1.25 -9.46
N VAL A 77 10.78 1.95 -9.16
CA VAL A 77 12.15 1.48 -9.49
C VAL A 77 12.45 0.14 -8.80
N ARG A 78 12.06 -0.02 -7.53
CA ARG A 78 12.33 -1.23 -6.76
C ARG A 78 11.51 -2.43 -7.25
N LEU A 79 10.25 -2.22 -7.67
CA LEU A 79 9.42 -3.23 -8.30
C LEU A 79 10.01 -3.66 -9.65
N ARG A 80 10.42 -2.71 -10.52
CA ARG A 80 11.09 -3.01 -11.79
C ARG A 80 12.33 -3.89 -11.62
N ARG A 81 13.10 -3.68 -10.54
CA ARG A 81 14.28 -4.51 -10.19
C ARG A 81 13.96 -5.95 -9.81
N LEU A 82 12.73 -6.25 -9.41
CA LEU A 82 12.30 -7.64 -9.20
C LEU A 82 12.18 -8.42 -10.51
N ALA A 83 12.31 -7.78 -11.68
CA ALA A 83 12.12 -8.35 -13.01
C ALA A 83 10.70 -8.90 -13.21
N ALA A 84 10.02 -8.40 -14.25
CA ALA A 84 8.61 -8.68 -14.54
C ALA A 84 7.62 -8.12 -13.50
N SER A 85 7.94 -7.02 -12.82
CA SER A 85 7.02 -6.26 -11.94
C SER A 85 7.07 -4.76 -12.25
N GLU A 86 5.96 -4.05 -12.04
CA GLU A 86 5.78 -2.63 -12.35
C GLU A 86 4.74 -2.04 -11.40
N LEU A 87 4.81 -0.74 -11.11
CA LEU A 87 3.78 -0.02 -10.36
C LEU A 87 2.82 0.69 -11.30
N LEU A 88 1.54 0.34 -11.24
CA LEU A 88 0.48 1.07 -11.90
C LEU A 88 -0.05 2.19 -11.00
N VAL A 89 0.14 3.45 -11.40
CA VAL A 89 -0.44 4.59 -10.67
C VAL A 89 -1.70 5.08 -11.39
N ARG A 90 -2.77 5.31 -10.63
CA ARG A 90 -4.03 5.90 -11.11
C ARG A 90 -4.42 7.09 -10.25
N ALA A 91 -5.13 8.05 -10.82
CA ALA A 91 -5.75 9.13 -10.07
C ALA A 91 -7.28 8.99 -10.17
N GLY A 92 -7.96 8.94 -9.03
CA GLY A 92 -9.38 8.65 -8.97
C GLY A 92 -9.79 8.01 -7.64
N ARG A 93 -11.06 7.64 -7.51
CA ARG A 93 -11.53 6.95 -6.31
C ARG A 93 -11.14 5.46 -6.38
N PRO A 94 -10.51 4.87 -5.35
CA PRO A 94 -10.16 3.45 -5.33
C PRO A 94 -11.35 2.52 -5.65
N GLU A 95 -12.54 2.84 -5.15
CA GLU A 95 -13.78 2.09 -5.41
C GLU A 95 -14.28 2.18 -6.86
N GLU A 96 -13.72 3.06 -7.68
CA GLU A 96 -13.98 3.13 -9.12
C GLU A 96 -12.82 2.55 -9.92
N GLU A 97 -11.59 2.92 -9.56
CA GLU A 97 -10.38 2.54 -10.28
C GLU A 97 -10.08 1.04 -10.15
N LEU A 98 -10.18 0.45 -8.95
CA LEU A 98 -9.85 -0.97 -8.76
C LEU A 98 -10.82 -1.88 -9.53
N PRO A 99 -12.15 -1.71 -9.48
CA PRO A 99 -13.05 -2.48 -10.34
C PRO A 99 -12.81 -2.26 -11.84
N ARG A 100 -12.48 -1.02 -12.26
CA ARG A 100 -12.15 -0.72 -13.67
C ARG A 100 -10.96 -1.54 -14.16
N LEU A 101 -9.92 -1.72 -13.34
CA LEU A 101 -8.75 -2.54 -13.68
C LEU A 101 -9.07 -4.03 -13.83
N LEU A 102 -10.15 -4.50 -13.22
CA LEU A 102 -10.57 -5.90 -13.24
C LEU A 102 -11.61 -6.20 -14.31
N ARG A 103 -12.08 -5.19 -15.06
CA ARG A 103 -13.04 -5.37 -16.16
C ARG A 103 -12.46 -6.31 -17.21
N GLY A 104 -13.24 -7.32 -17.60
CA GLY A 104 -12.83 -8.35 -18.57
C GLY A 104 -12.03 -9.52 -17.97
N GLN A 105 -11.52 -9.40 -16.73
CA GLN A 105 -10.78 -10.46 -16.01
C GLN A 105 -11.72 -11.32 -15.14
N ALA A 106 -12.94 -10.86 -14.87
CA ALA A 106 -13.91 -11.55 -14.02
C ALA A 106 -14.42 -12.90 -14.59
N ALA A 107 -14.24 -13.15 -15.89
CA ALA A 107 -14.74 -14.37 -16.54
C ALA A 107 -13.87 -15.64 -16.32
N ALA A 108 -12.65 -15.50 -15.78
CA ALA A 108 -11.64 -16.59 -15.78
C ALA A 108 -11.33 -17.25 -14.41
N GLY A 109 -12.05 -16.89 -13.33
CA GLY A 109 -11.81 -17.48 -12.00
C GLY A 109 -11.87 -16.53 -10.80
N GLY A 110 -12.34 -15.30 -10.99
CA GLY A 110 -12.53 -14.29 -9.94
C GLY A 110 -11.24 -13.53 -9.59
N ALA A 111 -11.27 -12.21 -9.68
CA ALA A 111 -10.11 -11.37 -9.33
C ALA A 111 -10.01 -11.12 -7.81
N LEU A 112 -8.78 -10.95 -7.32
CA LEU A 112 -8.50 -10.68 -5.90
C LEU A 112 -7.71 -9.39 -5.75
N VAL A 113 -8.18 -8.50 -4.89
CA VAL A 113 -7.45 -7.32 -4.46
C VAL A 113 -6.89 -7.57 -3.05
N LEU A 114 -5.58 -7.44 -2.89
CA LEU A 114 -4.87 -7.49 -1.62
C LEU A 114 -4.44 -6.08 -1.23
N ALA A 115 -4.63 -5.71 0.05
CA ALA A 115 -4.20 -4.42 0.58
C ALA A 115 -3.80 -4.52 2.06
N GLU A 116 -2.96 -3.61 2.55
CA GLU A 116 -2.64 -3.54 3.98
C GLU A 116 -3.81 -2.88 4.72
N GLU A 117 -4.45 -3.58 5.66
CA GLU A 117 -5.57 -3.09 6.47
C GLU A 117 -5.25 -1.75 7.14
N GLN A 118 -6.24 -0.87 7.30
CA GLN A 118 -6.12 0.43 7.97
C GLN A 118 -7.15 0.53 9.10
N ALA A 119 -6.84 1.27 10.17
CA ALA A 119 -7.72 1.40 11.34
C ALA A 119 -8.46 2.73 11.47
N ALA A 120 -8.12 3.75 10.67
CA ALA A 120 -8.72 5.06 10.76
C ALA A 120 -10.04 5.15 9.98
N ASP A 121 -10.97 5.99 10.46
CA ASP A 121 -12.36 6.01 10.00
C ASP A 121 -12.52 6.36 8.50
N GLU A 122 -11.72 7.28 7.97
CA GLU A 122 -11.76 7.63 6.55
C GLU A 122 -11.34 6.44 5.68
N GLU A 123 -10.23 5.79 6.02
CA GLU A 123 -9.72 4.61 5.32
C GLU A 123 -10.68 3.43 5.44
N LEU A 124 -11.33 3.23 6.59
CA LEU A 124 -12.35 2.19 6.79
C LEU A 124 -13.60 2.44 5.94
N ARG A 125 -13.98 3.70 5.68
CA ARG A 125 -15.07 4.01 4.73
C ARG A 125 -14.66 3.69 3.30
N VAL A 126 -13.41 3.99 2.92
CA VAL A 126 -12.87 3.62 1.60
C VAL A 126 -12.83 2.10 1.44
N SER A 127 -12.29 1.36 2.41
CA SER A 127 -12.27 -0.12 2.37
C SER A 127 -13.67 -0.72 2.21
N ARG A 128 -14.69 -0.17 2.89
CA ARG A 128 -16.09 -0.59 2.72
C ARG A 128 -16.63 -0.31 1.31
N ALA A 129 -16.38 0.88 0.77
CA ALA A 129 -16.81 1.25 -0.58
C ALA A 129 -16.12 0.37 -1.65
N VAL A 130 -14.81 0.16 -1.53
CA VAL A 130 -14.03 -0.71 -2.42
C VAL A 130 -14.55 -2.15 -2.35
N ARG A 131 -14.79 -2.68 -1.15
CA ARG A 131 -15.33 -4.04 -0.95
C ARG A 131 -16.68 -4.22 -1.65
N ALA A 132 -17.59 -3.24 -1.52
CA ALA A 132 -18.89 -3.27 -2.19
C ALA A 132 -18.74 -3.23 -3.72
N ALA A 133 -17.95 -2.28 -4.25
CA ALA A 133 -17.75 -2.13 -5.69
C ALA A 133 -17.04 -3.33 -6.34
N LEU A 134 -16.11 -3.96 -5.62
CA LEU A 134 -15.46 -5.20 -6.09
C LEU A 134 -16.43 -6.38 -6.08
N ALA A 135 -17.29 -6.50 -5.06
CA ALA A 135 -18.31 -7.55 -5.02
C ALA A 135 -19.28 -7.47 -6.21
N GLU A 136 -19.71 -6.26 -6.58
CA GLU A 136 -20.51 -6.02 -7.79
C GLU A 136 -19.78 -6.41 -9.08
N ALA A 137 -18.45 -6.28 -9.09
CA ALA A 137 -17.59 -6.68 -10.20
C ALA A 137 -17.14 -8.16 -10.16
N GLY A 138 -17.64 -8.98 -9.22
CA GLY A 138 -17.25 -10.38 -9.07
C GLY A 138 -15.82 -10.59 -8.56
N ALA A 139 -15.30 -9.63 -7.80
CA ALA A 139 -13.97 -9.63 -7.21
C ALA A 139 -14.02 -9.52 -5.68
N GLU A 140 -12.93 -9.92 -5.02
CA GLU A 140 -12.81 -9.89 -3.55
C GLU A 140 -11.76 -8.87 -3.10
N LEU A 141 -12.04 -8.15 -2.01
CA LEU A 141 -11.02 -7.42 -1.24
C LEU A 141 -10.60 -8.25 -0.01
N ARG A 142 -9.33 -8.58 0.09
CA ARG A 142 -8.74 -9.17 1.29
C ARG A 142 -7.66 -8.26 1.86
N GLU A 143 -7.83 -7.89 3.12
CA GLU A 143 -6.95 -6.95 3.81
C GLU A 143 -6.08 -7.69 4.83
N LEU A 144 -4.81 -7.28 4.95
CA LEU A 144 -3.84 -7.87 5.86
C LEU A 144 -3.26 -6.82 6.79
N TRP A 145 -3.22 -7.10 8.09
CA TRP A 145 -2.60 -6.18 9.07
C TRP A 145 -1.07 -6.21 9.00
N GLY A 146 -0.41 -5.04 8.92
CA GLY A 146 1.03 -4.99 8.66
C GLY A 146 1.84 -3.79 9.15
N TYR A 147 1.26 -2.85 9.91
CA TYR A 147 1.93 -1.57 10.23
C TYR A 147 2.25 -1.34 11.72
N SER A 148 2.06 -2.34 12.58
CA SER A 148 2.37 -2.25 14.02
C SER A 148 3.43 -3.27 14.44
N LEU A 149 4.27 -2.91 15.42
CA LEU A 149 5.33 -3.78 15.96
C LEU A 149 4.78 -5.09 16.54
N TYR A 150 3.74 -4.98 17.37
CA TYR A 150 2.96 -6.13 17.83
C TYR A 150 1.75 -6.28 16.91
N HIS A 151 1.58 -7.44 16.28
CA HIS A 151 0.44 -7.68 15.41
C HIS A 151 -0.85 -7.75 16.23
N ARG A 152 -1.94 -7.20 15.69
CA ARG A 152 -3.26 -7.18 16.36
C ARG A 152 -3.72 -8.57 16.81
N ALA A 153 -3.41 -9.61 16.03
CA ALA A 153 -3.77 -10.99 16.34
C ALA A 153 -2.98 -11.62 17.50
N ASP A 154 -1.84 -11.04 17.88
CA ASP A 154 -0.98 -11.54 18.96
C ASP A 154 -1.18 -10.78 20.27
N LEU A 155 -2.04 -9.76 20.26
CA LEU A 155 -2.26 -8.95 21.44
C LEU A 155 -2.86 -9.79 22.56
N PRO A 156 -2.40 -9.64 23.81
CA PRO A 156 -2.75 -10.51 24.91
C PRO A 156 -4.00 -9.97 25.62
N PHE A 157 -4.94 -9.43 24.86
CA PHE A 157 -6.19 -8.84 25.34
C PHE A 157 -7.36 -9.68 24.83
N ARG A 158 -8.53 -9.50 25.45
CA ARG A 158 -9.78 -10.05 24.96
C ARG A 158 -10.06 -9.52 23.55
N LYS A 159 -10.79 -10.31 22.75
CA LYS A 159 -11.13 -9.97 21.36
C LYS A 159 -11.94 -8.67 21.25
N ASP A 160 -12.74 -8.37 22.26
CA ASP A 160 -13.52 -7.13 22.37
C ASP A 160 -12.68 -5.95 22.90
N LEU A 161 -11.40 -6.19 23.20
CA LEU A 161 -10.46 -5.25 23.83
C LEU A 161 -10.95 -4.70 25.18
N GLY A 162 -11.91 -5.34 25.83
CA GLY A 162 -12.50 -4.83 27.07
C GLY A 162 -11.56 -4.89 28.29
N ASP A 163 -10.40 -5.52 28.17
CA ASP A 163 -9.33 -5.52 29.18
C ASP A 163 -8.04 -4.83 28.69
N LEU A 164 -8.14 -4.04 27.62
CA LEU A 164 -7.09 -3.14 27.17
C LEU A 164 -6.93 -1.99 28.18
N PRO A 165 -5.73 -1.75 28.74
CA PRO A 165 -5.52 -0.65 29.67
C PRO A 165 -5.65 0.72 29.01
N ASP A 166 -6.27 1.67 29.70
CA ASP A 166 -6.33 3.07 29.26
C ASP A 166 -4.95 3.78 29.35
N GLY A 167 -4.05 3.27 30.20
CA GLY A 167 -2.71 3.80 30.37
C GLY A 167 -1.68 3.11 29.46
N PHE A 168 -0.82 3.91 28.82
CA PHE A 168 0.25 3.39 27.96
C PHE A 168 1.23 2.46 28.69
N THR A 169 1.60 2.80 29.94
CA THR A 169 2.60 2.00 30.70
C THR A 169 2.08 0.60 31.04
N PRO A 170 0.88 0.42 31.63
CA PRO A 170 0.30 -0.92 31.84
C PRO A 170 0.10 -1.70 30.53
N PHE A 171 -0.29 -1.02 29.45
CA PHE A 171 -0.38 -1.62 28.12
C PHE A 171 0.96 -2.20 27.66
N LEU A 172 2.02 -1.39 27.66
CA LEU A 172 3.35 -1.80 27.22
C LEU A 172 3.92 -2.94 28.07
N GLN A 173 3.81 -2.84 29.40
CA GLN A 173 4.30 -3.89 30.32
C GLN A 173 3.64 -5.23 30.07
N ARG A 174 2.34 -5.26 29.73
CA ARG A 174 1.64 -6.51 29.40
C ARG A 174 2.11 -7.07 28.07
N LEU A 175 2.32 -6.21 27.06
CA LEU A 175 2.86 -6.63 25.77
C LEU A 175 4.26 -7.23 25.90
N GLU A 176 5.18 -6.55 26.58
CA GLU A 176 6.57 -7.02 26.74
C GLU A 176 6.67 -8.36 27.48
N ARG A 177 5.71 -8.64 28.38
CA ARG A 177 5.66 -9.90 29.14
C ARG A 177 5.01 -11.06 28.38
N GLN A 178 4.05 -10.79 27.50
CA GLN A 178 3.15 -11.81 26.97
C GLN A 178 3.16 -11.92 25.45
N CYS A 179 3.77 -10.97 24.74
CA CYS A 179 3.85 -10.96 23.29
C CYS A 179 5.29 -11.04 22.83
N LYS A 180 5.48 -11.70 21.68
CA LYS A 180 6.74 -11.70 20.95
C LYS A 180 6.54 -10.92 19.65
N VAL A 181 7.49 -10.04 19.34
CA VAL A 181 7.57 -9.41 18.02
C VAL A 181 7.87 -10.50 16.98
N ARG A 182 7.08 -10.53 15.90
CA ARG A 182 7.26 -11.51 14.83
C ARG A 182 8.56 -11.25 14.08
N GLU A 183 9.12 -12.31 13.50
CA GLU A 183 10.21 -12.17 12.53
C GLU A 183 9.70 -11.43 11.29
N VAL A 184 10.57 -10.60 10.72
CA VAL A 184 10.26 -9.84 9.51
C VAL A 184 9.99 -10.77 8.33
N LEU A 185 8.99 -10.43 7.52
CA LEU A 185 8.71 -11.18 6.30
C LEU A 185 9.79 -10.92 5.25
N PRO A 186 10.19 -11.97 4.49
CA PRO A 186 11.22 -11.81 3.48
C PRO A 186 10.70 -10.94 2.33
N ARG A 187 11.59 -10.10 1.81
CA ARG A 187 11.36 -9.33 0.58
C ARG A 187 11.00 -10.27 -0.58
N PRO A 188 10.10 -9.86 -1.50
CA PRO A 188 9.82 -10.62 -2.71
C PRO A 188 11.06 -10.95 -3.53
N ARG A 189 11.11 -12.17 -4.06
CA ARG A 189 12.24 -12.64 -4.89
C ARG A 189 12.11 -12.14 -6.33
N ARG A 190 13.22 -12.13 -7.07
CA ARG A 190 13.19 -11.82 -8.50
C ARG A 190 12.25 -12.79 -9.24
N GLY A 191 11.36 -12.28 -10.09
CA GLY A 191 10.36 -13.04 -10.86
C GLY A 191 9.20 -13.61 -10.04
N SER A 192 9.08 -13.28 -8.76
CA SER A 192 8.05 -13.84 -7.87
C SER A 192 6.68 -13.15 -7.96
N LEU A 193 6.61 -12.02 -8.66
CA LEU A 193 5.42 -11.20 -8.88
C LEU A 193 5.24 -10.96 -10.38
N PRO A 194 4.87 -11.99 -11.17
CA PRO A 194 4.77 -11.87 -12.63
C PRO A 194 3.67 -10.88 -13.02
N LEU A 195 3.99 -9.87 -13.84
CA LEU A 195 2.99 -8.94 -14.36
C LEU A 195 2.05 -9.61 -15.36
N PRO A 196 0.78 -9.15 -15.42
CA PRO A 196 -0.09 -9.48 -16.53
C PRO A 196 0.43 -8.86 -17.83
N GLU A 197 0.16 -9.53 -18.96
CA GLU A 197 0.56 -9.08 -20.28
C GLU A 197 0.01 -7.67 -20.58
N GLY A 198 0.81 -6.81 -21.20
CA GLY A 198 0.43 -5.42 -21.53
C GLY A 198 0.40 -4.45 -20.34
N ALA A 199 0.47 -4.91 -19.09
CA ALA A 199 0.39 -4.03 -17.92
C ALA A 199 1.56 -3.05 -17.80
N ALA A 200 2.77 -3.47 -18.22
CA ALA A 200 3.93 -2.58 -18.27
C ALA A 200 3.70 -1.38 -19.22
N ALA A 201 3.04 -1.60 -20.36
CA ALA A 201 2.68 -0.52 -21.27
C ALA A 201 1.62 0.42 -20.66
N ALA A 202 0.64 -0.15 -19.93
CA ALA A 202 -0.42 0.61 -19.25
C ALA A 202 0.06 1.44 -18.05
N ALA A 203 1.22 1.13 -17.47
CA ALA A 203 1.87 1.92 -16.42
C ALA A 203 2.59 3.14 -16.97
N GLY A 204 3.01 3.10 -18.24
CA GLY A 204 3.84 4.13 -18.83
C GLY A 204 5.29 4.11 -18.29
N PRO A 205 6.22 4.77 -18.99
CA PRO A 205 7.63 4.76 -18.62
C PRO A 205 7.93 5.65 -17.40
N GLU A 206 7.16 6.73 -17.23
CA GLU A 206 7.43 7.77 -16.23
C GLU A 206 6.66 7.56 -14.93
N PRO A 207 7.28 7.80 -13.76
CA PRO A 207 6.58 7.86 -12.48
C PRO A 207 5.63 9.08 -12.44
N PRO A 208 4.63 9.09 -11.53
CA PRO A 208 3.80 10.27 -11.32
C PRO A 208 4.66 11.50 -10.98
N ALA A 209 4.26 12.63 -11.54
CA ALA A 209 4.85 13.94 -11.35
C ALA A 209 3.86 14.87 -10.60
N TRP A 210 4.32 16.08 -10.27
CA TRP A 210 3.50 17.06 -9.54
C TRP A 210 2.15 17.33 -10.19
N ARG A 211 2.14 17.43 -11.53
CA ARG A 211 0.95 17.67 -12.35
C ARG A 211 -0.11 16.57 -12.27
N ASP A 212 0.28 15.37 -11.83
CA ASP A 212 -0.61 14.21 -11.76
C ASP A 212 -1.34 14.12 -10.40
N LEU A 213 -1.00 15.00 -9.45
CA LEU A 213 -1.66 15.06 -8.15
C LEU A 213 -3.07 15.64 -8.29
N PRO A 214 -4.11 14.94 -7.77
CA PRO A 214 -5.50 15.32 -7.99
C PRO A 214 -5.97 16.40 -7.02
N TYR A 215 -5.22 17.50 -6.90
CA TYR A 215 -5.69 18.68 -6.16
C TYR A 215 -6.89 19.28 -6.88
N GLY A 216 -7.93 19.61 -6.11
CA GLY A 216 -9.09 20.37 -6.62
C GLY A 216 -8.81 21.86 -6.85
N GLU A 217 -7.58 22.31 -6.59
CA GLU A 217 -7.15 23.70 -6.65
C GLU A 217 -5.66 23.79 -7.02
N SER A 218 -5.20 24.99 -7.37
CA SER A 218 -3.79 25.19 -7.67
C SER A 218 -2.94 25.11 -6.40
N VAL A 219 -2.05 24.12 -6.34
CA VAL A 219 -1.06 23.96 -5.27
C VAL A 219 0.33 23.94 -5.88
N GLN A 220 1.20 24.81 -5.37
CA GLN A 220 2.57 24.95 -5.86
C GLN A 220 3.47 23.83 -5.33
N GLU A 221 4.38 23.36 -6.20
CA GLU A 221 5.43 22.43 -5.78
C GLU A 221 6.32 23.11 -4.73
N PRO A 222 6.61 22.46 -3.59
CA PRO A 222 7.37 23.10 -2.54
C PRO A 222 8.84 23.28 -2.96
N ALA A 223 9.38 24.46 -2.70
CA ALA A 223 10.81 24.68 -2.75
C ALA A 223 11.50 24.04 -1.53
N ARG A 224 12.70 23.49 -1.73
CA ARG A 224 13.52 22.98 -0.63
C ARG A 224 14.22 24.13 0.08
N ASP A 225 14.00 24.27 1.38
CA ASP A 225 14.71 25.24 2.21
C ASP A 225 16.04 24.65 2.71
N PRO A 226 17.19 25.32 2.47
CA PRO A 226 18.48 24.82 2.95
C PRO A 226 18.59 24.72 4.47
N ARG A 227 17.74 25.42 5.21
CA ARG A 227 17.67 25.41 6.69
C ARG A 227 16.89 24.22 7.24
N SER A 228 16.30 23.38 6.38
CA SER A 228 15.57 22.20 6.83
C SER A 228 16.48 21.30 7.66
N ALA A 229 16.06 20.98 8.88
CA ALA A 229 16.80 20.10 9.79
C ALA A 229 17.10 18.73 9.19
N PHE A 230 16.21 18.28 8.28
CA PHE A 230 16.39 17.04 7.53
C PHE A 230 16.18 17.30 6.05
N LYS A 231 17.12 16.82 5.24
CA LYS A 231 16.94 16.69 3.79
C LYS A 231 16.10 15.45 3.51
N LEU A 232 14.83 15.50 3.94
CA LEU A 232 13.90 14.38 3.79
C LEU A 232 13.75 14.04 2.30
N LYS A 233 13.81 12.74 2.02
CA LYS A 233 13.58 12.16 0.71
C LYS A 233 12.69 10.94 0.90
N GLY A 234 11.60 10.86 0.14
CA GLY A 234 10.72 9.71 0.14
C GLY A 234 11.36 8.44 -0.43
N GLY A 235 10.81 7.30 -0.06
CA GLY A 235 11.17 5.98 -0.56
C GLY A 235 11.79 5.07 0.50
N GLU A 236 11.53 3.78 0.35
CA GLU A 236 12.11 2.71 1.17
C GLU A 236 13.64 2.75 1.15
N SER A 237 14.25 3.01 -0.02
CA SER A 237 15.72 3.12 -0.12
C SER A 237 16.28 4.26 0.74
N ALA A 238 15.60 5.41 0.79
CA ALA A 238 16.02 6.54 1.63
C ALA A 238 15.78 6.26 3.12
N ALA A 239 14.68 5.58 3.45
CA ALA A 239 14.38 5.13 4.81
C ALA A 239 15.45 4.17 5.36
N GLN A 240 15.88 3.18 4.56
CA GLN A 240 16.95 2.25 4.92
C GLN A 240 18.28 2.95 5.17
N LEU A 241 18.66 3.90 4.31
CA LEU A 241 19.86 4.70 4.51
C LEU A 241 19.79 5.55 5.77
N ARG A 242 18.60 6.11 6.08
CA ARG A 242 18.39 6.90 7.29
C ARG A 242 18.51 6.04 8.55
N LEU A 243 17.90 4.85 8.55
CA LEU A 243 18.03 3.88 9.64
C LEU A 243 19.49 3.50 9.84
N LYS A 244 20.20 3.21 8.73
CA LYS A 244 21.63 2.88 8.77
C LYS A 244 22.41 3.99 9.45
N HIS A 245 22.31 5.21 8.94
CA HIS A 245 23.03 6.38 9.46
C HIS A 245 22.72 6.72 10.93
N TYR A 246 21.52 6.42 11.41
CA TYR A 246 21.14 6.76 12.80
C TYR A 246 21.63 5.72 13.81
N LEU A 247 21.68 4.44 13.43
CA LEU A 247 22.02 3.33 14.33
C LEU A 247 23.44 2.78 14.16
N TRP A 248 24.07 2.99 13.00
CA TRP A 248 25.36 2.41 12.61
C TRP A 248 26.27 3.46 11.96
#